data_AF-A0AAW3THL6-F1
#
_entry.id   AF-A0AAW3THL6-F1
#
_cell.length_a   1.000
_cell.length_b   1.000
_cell.length_c   1.000
_cell.angle_alpha   90.00
_cell.angle_beta   90.00
_cell.angle_gamma   90.00
#
_symmetry.space_group_name_H-M   'P 1'
#
loop_
_entity.id
_entity.type
_entity.pdbx_description
1 polymer ?
#
loop_
_entity_poly.entity_id
_entity_poly.type
_entity_poly.pdbx_seq_one_letter_code
_entity_poly.pdbx_strand_id
1 'polypeptide(L)'
;MSVFSCPECGWPFKAPTEQKKHNKRCVRKAYLAGPSYKSDIPKGLLKARRTIEGTYEWALLQSNKATSNKLKIAFTSTPKEKLAKEIERLESILAFNENSSDKELKRLIAISHAFSSIQNQVSQSDKKNLRKAAVRDLNSKLKPDKNMSNDIMDVYFKSGVRAVRSGGLPSLGKKK
;
A
#
# COMPACT_ATOMS: atom_id res chain seq x y z
N MET A 1 -10.13 31.05 29.05
CA MET A 1 -11.22 30.04 28.96
C MET A 1 -10.64 28.78 28.34
N SER A 2 -10.65 27.64 29.04
CA SER A 2 -10.20 26.37 28.48
C SER A 2 -11.18 25.90 27.40
N VAL A 3 -10.74 25.88 26.15
CA VAL A 3 -11.51 25.31 25.03
C VAL A 3 -11.21 23.81 25.01
N PHE A 4 -12.23 22.99 25.23
CA PHE A 4 -12.08 21.54 25.18
C PHE A 4 -12.31 21.06 23.76
N SER A 5 -11.31 20.51 23.08
CA SER A 5 -11.49 19.97 21.72
C SER A 5 -11.73 18.47 21.73
N CYS A 6 -12.61 17.96 20.85
CA CYS A 6 -12.69 16.52 20.61
C CYS A 6 -11.39 16.03 19.94
N PRO A 7 -10.69 15.03 20.49
CA PRO A 7 -9.43 14.52 19.93
C PRO A 7 -9.61 13.87 18.55
N GLU A 8 -10.83 13.45 18.23
CA GLU A 8 -11.13 12.71 17.00
C GLU A 8 -11.49 13.63 15.82
N CYS A 9 -12.30 14.67 16.05
CA CYS A 9 -12.78 15.58 15.01
C CYS A 9 -12.26 17.03 15.14
N GLY A 10 -11.58 17.36 16.24
CA GLY A 10 -11.06 18.70 16.51
C GLY A 10 -12.11 19.75 16.85
N TRP A 11 -13.38 19.37 17.05
CA TRP A 11 -14.45 20.32 17.36
C TRP A 11 -14.26 20.94 18.74
N PRO A 12 -14.32 22.28 18.87
CA PRO A 12 -14.21 22.96 20.15
C PRO A 12 -15.52 22.93 20.93
N PHE A 13 -15.43 22.72 22.24
CA PHE A 13 -16.53 22.72 23.19
C PHE A 13 -16.26 23.71 24.32
N LYS A 14 -17.33 24.33 24.81
CA LYS A 14 -17.30 25.24 25.95
C LYS A 14 -17.40 24.49 27.28
N ALA A 15 -17.99 23.30 27.29
CA ALA A 15 -18.16 22.47 28.48
C ALA A 15 -17.65 21.03 28.29
N PRO A 16 -17.03 20.42 29.33
CA PRO A 16 -16.51 19.05 29.27
C PRO A 16 -17.60 17.97 29.17
N THR A 17 -18.82 18.26 29.63
CA THR A 17 -19.97 17.34 29.53
C THR A 17 -20.46 17.20 28.08
N GLU A 18 -20.45 18.30 27.32
CA GLU A 18 -20.76 18.30 25.88
C GLU A 18 -19.69 17.55 25.09
N GLN A 19 -18.41 17.77 25.43
CA GLN A 19 -17.29 17.05 24.83
C GLN A 19 -17.43 15.54 25.02
N LYS A 20 -17.75 15.05 26.23
CA LYS A 20 -17.93 13.61 26.50
C LYS A 20 -19.07 13.00 25.69
N LYS A 21 -20.23 13.67 25.59
CA LYS A 21 -21.36 13.21 24.78
C LYS A 21 -21.01 13.18 23.29
N HIS A 22 -20.30 14.20 22.81
CA HIS A 22 -19.82 14.25 21.43
C HIS A 22 -18.84 13.13 21.13
N ASN A 23 -17.87 12.88 22.02
CA ASN A 23 -16.82 11.89 21.79
C ASN A 23 -17.41 10.50 21.53
N LYS A 24 -18.36 10.06 22.36
CA LYS A 24 -19.05 8.77 22.15
C LYS A 24 -19.74 8.68 20.78
N ARG A 25 -20.35 9.77 20.30
CA ARG A 25 -20.98 9.82 18.98
C ARG A 25 -19.95 9.85 17.86
N CYS A 26 -18.83 10.54 18.06
CA CYS A 26 -17.72 10.63 17.12
C CYS A 26 -17.04 9.26 16.93
N VAL A 27 -16.73 8.56 18.03
CA VAL A 27 -16.20 7.18 18.02
C VAL A 27 -17.11 6.28 17.22
N ARG A 28 -18.40 6.29 17.53
CA ARG A 28 -19.39 5.44 16.85
C ARG A 28 -19.47 5.74 15.35
N LYS A 29 -19.41 7.02 14.96
CA LYS A 29 -19.41 7.42 13.55
C LYS A 29 -18.14 6.96 12.83
N ALA A 30 -16.98 7.09 13.48
CA ALA A 30 -15.70 6.62 12.94
C ALA A 30 -15.66 5.09 12.82
N TYR A 31 -16.22 4.35 13.79
CA TYR A 31 -16.38 2.90 13.73
C TYR A 31 -17.27 2.47 12.56
N LEU A 32 -18.45 3.08 12.41
CA LEU A 32 -19.40 2.79 11.34
C LEU A 32 -18.85 3.06 9.93
N ALA A 33 -17.88 3.97 9.79
CA ALA A 33 -17.20 4.21 8.52
C ALA A 33 -16.40 2.97 8.02
N GLY A 34 -16.13 2.01 8.91
CA GLY A 34 -15.41 0.78 8.60
C GLY A 34 -13.89 0.98 8.41
N PRO A 35 -13.13 -0.11 8.22
CA PRO A 35 -11.70 -0.05 7.95
C PRO A 35 -11.37 0.54 6.57
N SER A 36 -10.22 1.19 6.45
CA SER A 36 -9.80 1.87 5.20
C SER A 36 -9.63 0.94 4.00
N TYR A 37 -9.36 -0.35 4.24
CA TYR A 37 -9.19 -1.32 3.17
C TYR A 37 -10.51 -1.77 2.52
N LYS A 38 -11.68 -1.45 3.12
CA LYS A 38 -13.00 -1.80 2.58
C LYS A 38 -13.60 -0.71 1.71
N SER A 39 -13.42 0.54 2.09
CA SER A 39 -14.09 1.69 1.48
C SER A 39 -13.23 2.93 1.59
N ASP A 40 -13.43 3.86 0.67
CA ASP A 40 -12.76 5.16 0.72
C ASP A 40 -13.36 6.02 1.84
N ILE A 41 -12.60 6.15 2.93
CA ILE A 41 -12.99 6.91 4.12
C ILE A 41 -12.53 8.36 3.97
N PRO A 42 -13.36 9.37 4.31
CA PRO A 42 -12.92 10.76 4.32
C PRO A 42 -11.81 10.97 5.36
N LYS A 43 -10.84 11.84 5.03
CA LYS A 43 -9.63 12.09 5.84
C LYS A 43 -9.94 12.40 7.31
N GLY A 44 -11.02 13.12 7.60
CA GLY A 44 -11.45 13.44 8.97
C GLY A 44 -11.82 12.19 9.78
N LEU A 45 -12.58 11.26 9.20
CA LEU A 45 -12.95 10.01 9.87
C LEU A 45 -11.76 9.07 10.00
N LEU A 46 -10.84 9.09 9.03
CA LEU A 46 -9.62 8.29 9.09
C LEU A 46 -8.71 8.76 10.24
N LYS A 47 -8.58 10.07 10.46
CA LYS A 47 -7.89 10.63 11.64
C LYS A 47 -8.54 10.18 12.95
N ALA A 48 -9.87 10.23 13.03
CA ALA A 48 -10.62 9.74 14.19
C ALA A 48 -10.37 8.24 14.43
N ARG A 49 -10.37 7.40 13.39
CA ARG A 49 -10.08 5.97 13.55
C ARG A 49 -8.68 5.75 14.13
N ARG A 50 -7.67 6.48 13.65
CA ARG A 50 -6.29 6.39 14.17
C ARG A 50 -6.14 6.69 15.65
N THR A 51 -7.04 7.47 16.25
CA THR A 51 -7.01 7.80 17.68
C THR A 51 -7.78 6.79 18.53
N ILE A 52 -8.65 5.98 17.93
CA ILE A 52 -9.49 5.01 18.65
C ILE A 52 -8.71 3.69 18.78
N GLU A 53 -8.42 3.33 20.03
CA GLU A 53 -7.78 2.05 20.37
C GLU A 53 -8.64 0.88 19.89
N GLY A 54 -7.99 -0.18 19.37
CA GLY A 54 -8.70 -1.35 18.86
C GLY A 54 -9.21 -1.24 17.43
N THR A 55 -8.98 -0.12 16.74
CA THR A 55 -9.22 -0.03 15.29
C THR A 55 -8.00 -0.48 14.48
N TYR A 56 -8.24 -0.91 13.24
CA TYR A 56 -7.21 -1.28 12.27
C TYR A 56 -6.19 -0.15 12.03
N GLU A 57 -6.67 1.08 11.87
CA GLU A 57 -5.83 2.25 11.61
C GLU A 57 -4.91 2.58 12.79
N TRP A 58 -5.45 2.49 14.01
CA TRP A 58 -4.65 2.63 15.22
C TRP A 58 -3.60 1.52 15.33
N ALA A 59 -3.98 0.27 15.03
CA ALA A 59 -3.09 -0.88 15.13
C ALA A 59 -1.90 -0.80 14.16
N LEU A 60 -2.08 -0.22 12.98
CA LEU A 60 -0.99 0.03 12.02
C LEU A 60 0.03 1.05 12.52
N LEU A 61 -0.39 2.03 13.33
CA LEU A 61 0.52 3.02 13.92
C LEU A 61 1.36 2.42 15.05
N GLN A 62 0.89 1.34 15.66
CA GLN A 62 1.59 0.69 16.75
C GLN A 62 2.77 -0.14 16.24
N SER A 63 3.82 -0.19 17.07
CA SER A 63 5.00 -0.98 16.75
C SER A 63 4.71 -2.48 16.87
N ASN A 64 5.06 -3.24 15.84
CA ASN A 64 4.90 -4.70 15.82
C ASN A 64 6.09 -5.43 16.49
N LYS A 65 6.90 -4.74 17.31
CA LYS A 65 8.13 -5.31 17.91
C LYS A 65 7.80 -6.25 19.06
N ALA A 66 6.80 -5.92 19.87
CA ALA A 66 6.43 -6.66 21.08
C ALA A 66 5.55 -7.90 20.81
N THR A 67 5.11 -8.12 19.57
CA THR A 67 4.30 -9.29 19.21
C THR A 67 5.20 -10.51 18.98
N SER A 68 4.71 -11.69 19.36
CA SER A 68 5.50 -12.91 19.27
C SER A 68 5.74 -13.32 17.81
N ASN A 69 6.95 -13.80 17.51
CA ASN A 69 7.32 -14.24 16.15
C ASN A 69 6.42 -15.38 15.65
N LYS A 70 5.94 -16.25 16.55
CA LYS A 70 4.97 -17.31 16.22
C LYS A 70 3.70 -16.75 15.58
N LEU A 71 3.15 -15.67 16.13
CA LEU A 71 1.95 -15.03 15.58
C LEU A 71 2.24 -14.37 14.23
N LYS A 72 3.38 -13.68 14.09
CA LYS A 72 3.78 -13.07 12.82
C LYS A 72 3.83 -14.10 11.69
N ILE A 73 4.48 -15.24 11.93
CA ILE A 73 4.61 -16.32 10.95
C ILE A 73 3.24 -16.92 10.63
N ALA A 74 2.40 -17.17 11.64
CA ALA A 74 1.07 -17.71 11.45
C ALA A 74 0.20 -16.82 10.55
N PHE A 75 0.27 -15.50 10.70
CA PHE A 75 -0.55 -14.58 9.91
C PHE A 75 0.02 -14.29 8.51
N THR A 76 1.33 -14.48 8.28
CA THR A 76 1.88 -14.35 6.93
C THR A 76 1.43 -15.46 5.97
N SER A 77 1.11 -16.65 6.48
CA SER A 77 0.65 -17.77 5.66
C SER A 77 -0.88 -17.80 5.46
N THR A 78 -1.63 -17.03 6.25
CA THR A 78 -3.09 -17.00 6.15
C THR A 78 -3.57 -16.17 4.96
N PRO A 79 -4.66 -16.59 4.28
CA PRO A 79 -5.22 -15.84 3.16
C PRO A 79 -5.80 -14.50 3.62
N LYS A 80 -5.69 -13.49 2.75
CA LYS A 80 -6.11 -12.10 2.98
C LYS A 80 -7.55 -11.98 3.49
N GLU A 81 -8.47 -12.79 2.97
CA GLU A 81 -9.89 -12.77 3.34
C GLU A 81 -10.13 -13.20 4.79
N LYS A 82 -9.40 -14.22 5.26
CA LYS A 82 -9.51 -14.68 6.65
C LYS A 82 -8.96 -13.63 7.60
N LEU A 83 -7.85 -12.98 7.22
CA LEU A 83 -7.30 -11.85 7.98
C LEU A 83 -8.29 -10.69 8.08
N ALA A 84 -8.98 -10.33 6.99
CA ALA A 84 -9.98 -9.26 7.01
C ALA A 84 -11.15 -9.57 7.96
N LYS A 85 -11.69 -10.80 7.92
CA LYS A 85 -12.76 -11.23 8.84
C LYS A 85 -12.32 -11.18 10.31
N GLU A 86 -11.08 -11.57 10.58
CA GLU A 86 -10.54 -11.54 11.94
C GLU A 86 -10.31 -10.11 12.44
N ILE A 87 -9.87 -9.18 11.56
CA ILE A 87 -9.80 -7.76 11.90
C ILE A 87 -11.18 -7.24 12.30
N GLU A 88 -12.22 -7.54 11.51
CA GLU A 88 -13.58 -7.08 11.82
C GLU A 88 -14.11 -7.63 13.14
N ARG A 89 -13.85 -8.92 13.39
CA ARG A 89 -14.19 -9.56 14.66
C ARG A 89 -13.48 -8.84 15.82
N LEU A 90 -12.17 -8.63 15.72
CA LEU A 90 -11.39 -7.96 16.77
C LEU A 90 -11.80 -6.49 16.95
N GLU A 91 -12.05 -5.74 15.87
CA GLU A 91 -12.57 -4.37 15.95
C GLU A 91 -13.92 -4.32 16.67
N SER A 92 -14.83 -5.27 16.41
CA SER A 92 -16.12 -5.32 17.09
C SER A 92 -16.01 -5.56 18.60
N ILE A 93 -15.00 -6.33 19.02
CA ILE A 93 -14.73 -6.63 20.42
C ILE A 93 -14.02 -5.45 21.08
N LEU A 94 -13.05 -4.84 20.42
CA LEU A 94 -12.16 -3.85 21.03
C LEU A 94 -12.73 -2.42 20.98
N ALA A 95 -13.43 -2.03 19.92
CA ALA A 95 -13.85 -0.64 19.73
C ALA A 95 -14.87 -0.12 20.76
N PHE A 96 -15.59 -1.02 21.44
CA PHE A 96 -16.60 -0.65 22.45
C PHE A 96 -16.25 -1.12 23.86
N ASN A 97 -15.23 -1.96 24.04
CA ASN A 97 -14.87 -2.50 25.34
C ASN A 97 -13.75 -1.67 25.97
N GLU A 98 -14.03 -1.04 27.11
CA GLU A 98 -13.04 -0.27 27.88
C GLU A 98 -11.97 -1.18 28.53
N ASN A 99 -12.27 -2.47 28.75
CA ASN A 99 -11.37 -3.46 29.36
C ASN A 99 -10.83 -4.46 28.33
N SER A 100 -10.23 -3.97 27.25
CA SER A 100 -9.64 -4.83 26.22
C SER A 100 -8.47 -5.66 26.76
N SER A 101 -8.43 -6.95 26.43
CA SER A 101 -7.31 -7.79 26.82
C SER A 101 -6.06 -7.44 25.99
N ASP A 102 -4.91 -7.28 26.65
CA ASP A 102 -3.62 -7.00 25.98
C ASP A 102 -3.26 -8.07 24.93
N LYS A 103 -3.74 -9.31 25.12
CA LYS A 103 -3.59 -10.40 24.16
C LYS A 103 -4.31 -10.12 22.84
N GLU A 104 -5.55 -9.61 22.89
CA GLU A 104 -6.34 -9.29 21.70
C GLU A 104 -5.78 -8.07 20.97
N LEU A 105 -5.33 -7.05 21.71
CA LEU A 105 -4.65 -5.89 21.14
C LEU A 105 -3.38 -6.30 20.38
N LYS A 106 -2.52 -7.14 20.98
CA LYS A 106 -1.32 -7.66 20.32
C LYS A 106 -1.65 -8.49 19.08
N ARG A 107 -2.73 -9.27 19.11
CA ARG A 107 -3.21 -10.02 17.93
C ARG A 107 -3.67 -9.08 16.82
N LEU A 108 -4.46 -8.05 17.14
CA LEU A 108 -4.92 -7.06 16.16
C LEU A 108 -3.73 -6.34 15.48
N ILE A 109 -2.72 -5.95 16.25
CA ILE A 109 -1.49 -5.35 15.72
C ILE A 109 -0.79 -6.33 14.77
N ALA A 110 -0.59 -7.59 15.17
CA ALA A 110 0.07 -8.57 14.30
C ALA A 110 -0.69 -8.81 12.98
N ILE A 111 -2.02 -8.94 13.05
CA ILE A 111 -2.88 -9.20 11.90
C ILE A 111 -2.94 -8.00 10.95
N SER A 112 -3.09 -6.79 11.49
CA SER A 112 -3.17 -5.57 10.68
C SER A 112 -1.89 -5.33 9.87
N HIS A 113 -0.72 -5.55 10.48
CA HIS A 113 0.58 -5.47 9.81
C HIS A 113 0.76 -6.58 8.77
N ALA A 114 0.36 -7.82 9.06
CA ALA A 114 0.40 -8.92 8.08
C ALA A 114 -0.50 -8.63 6.87
N PHE A 115 -1.73 -8.17 7.12
CA PHE A 115 -2.68 -7.78 6.08
C PHE A 115 -2.15 -6.65 5.19
N SER A 116 -1.58 -5.59 5.80
CA SER A 116 -0.99 -4.46 5.08
C SER A 116 0.20 -4.91 4.21
N SER A 117 1.06 -5.79 4.74
CA SER A 117 2.18 -6.37 3.98
C SER A 117 1.70 -7.13 2.74
N ILE A 118 0.70 -8.00 2.89
CA ILE A 118 0.11 -8.76 1.77
C ILE A 118 -0.51 -7.80 0.74
N GLN A 119 -1.25 -6.78 1.19
CA GLN A 119 -1.85 -5.80 0.31
C GLN A 119 -0.82 -4.99 -0.49
N ASN A 120 0.30 -4.63 0.14
CA ASN A 120 1.39 -3.93 -0.53
C ASN A 120 2.11 -4.81 -1.55
N GLN A 121 2.31 -6.10 -1.26
CA GLN A 121 2.91 -7.06 -2.19
C GLN A 121 2.04 -7.24 -3.45
N VAL A 122 0.73 -7.42 -3.28
CA VAL A 122 -0.23 -7.51 -4.40
C VAL A 122 -0.19 -6.22 -5.25
N SER A 123 -0.22 -5.06 -4.60
CA SER A 123 -0.16 -3.77 -5.30
C SER A 123 1.14 -3.59 -6.09
N GLN A 124 2.27 -4.10 -5.60
CA GLN A 124 3.56 -4.05 -6.30
C GLN A 124 3.62 -5.03 -7.48
N SER A 125 3.09 -6.25 -7.33
CA SER A 125 3.02 -7.21 -8.43
C SER A 125 2.14 -6.70 -9.55
N ASP A 126 1.01 -6.09 -9.24
CA ASP A 126 0.07 -5.57 -10.22
C ASP A 126 0.69 -4.42 -11.02
N LYS A 127 1.35 -3.47 -10.32
CA LYS A 127 2.13 -2.40 -10.97
C LYS A 127 3.22 -2.94 -11.89
N LYS A 128 3.92 -4.00 -11.50
CA LYS A 128 4.96 -4.64 -12.33
C LYS A 128 4.36 -5.32 -13.56
N ASN A 129 3.21 -5.97 -13.41
CA ASN A 129 2.51 -6.62 -14.52
C ASN A 129 1.97 -5.60 -15.52
N LEU A 130 1.38 -4.49 -15.04
CA LEU A 130 0.93 -3.38 -15.88
C LEU A 130 2.08 -2.75 -16.68
N ARG A 131 3.24 -2.54 -16.05
CA ARG A 131 4.45 -2.07 -16.75
C ARG A 131 4.90 -3.03 -17.84
N LYS A 132 4.92 -4.34 -17.56
CA LYS A 132 5.27 -5.36 -18.57
C LYS A 132 4.28 -5.38 -19.73
N ALA A 133 2.98 -5.25 -19.45
CA ALA A 133 1.95 -5.18 -20.48
C ALA A 133 2.13 -3.94 -21.38
N ALA A 134 2.36 -2.76 -20.77
CA ALA A 134 2.62 -1.53 -21.51
C ALA A 134 3.89 -1.61 -22.38
N VAL A 135 4.98 -2.20 -21.87
CA VAL A 135 6.20 -2.42 -22.67
C VAL A 135 5.95 -3.37 -23.84
N ARG A 136 5.17 -4.44 -23.65
CA ARG A 136 4.80 -5.35 -24.75
C ARG A 136 3.95 -4.66 -25.81
N ASP A 137 3.03 -3.80 -25.41
CA ASP A 137 2.18 -3.02 -26.32
C ASP A 137 2.97 -1.96 -27.10
N LEU A 138 3.93 -1.29 -26.45
CA LEU A 138 4.86 -0.41 -27.16
C LEU A 138 5.72 -1.19 -28.16
N ASN A 139 6.27 -2.34 -27.74
CA ASN A 139 7.08 -3.17 -28.61
C ASN A 139 6.29 -3.79 -29.77
N SER A 140 4.98 -4.04 -29.63
CA SER A 140 4.15 -4.51 -30.75
C SER A 140 3.89 -3.41 -31.77
N LYS A 141 3.67 -2.17 -31.31
CA LYS A 141 3.49 -0.98 -32.17
C LYS A 141 4.77 -0.54 -32.88
N LEU A 142 5.93 -0.75 -32.26
CA LEU A 142 7.25 -0.46 -32.82
C LEU A 142 7.82 -1.59 -33.69
N LYS A 143 7.07 -2.68 -33.92
CA LYS A 143 7.56 -3.74 -34.83
C LYS A 143 7.74 -3.13 -36.22
N PRO A 144 8.94 -3.23 -36.81
CA PRO A 144 9.16 -2.78 -38.18
C PRO A 144 8.21 -3.55 -39.10
N ASP A 145 7.63 -2.82 -40.05
CA ASP A 145 6.68 -3.35 -41.00
C ASP A 145 7.37 -4.45 -41.82
N LYS A 146 6.98 -5.72 -41.61
CA LYS A 146 7.63 -6.87 -42.29
C LYS A 146 7.43 -6.83 -43.80
N ASN A 147 6.48 -6.03 -44.29
CA ASN A 147 6.21 -5.82 -45.71
C ASN A 147 7.04 -4.67 -46.32
N MET A 148 7.74 -3.86 -45.51
CA MET A 148 8.71 -2.87 -46.00
C MET A 148 10.14 -3.32 -45.69
N SER A 149 10.47 -4.56 -46.02
CA SER A 149 11.80 -5.12 -45.70
C SER A 149 12.95 -4.57 -46.55
N ASN A 150 12.69 -3.75 -47.58
CA ASN A 150 13.74 -3.18 -48.42
C ASN A 150 13.54 -1.66 -48.58
N ASP A 151 14.61 -0.93 -48.84
CA ASP A 151 14.64 0.48 -49.30
C ASP A 151 14.83 1.63 -48.29
N ILE A 152 15.63 1.44 -47.23
CA ILE A 152 16.39 2.60 -46.69
C ILE A 152 17.90 2.37 -46.77
N MET A 153 18.36 1.12 -46.61
CA MET A 153 19.78 0.77 -46.75
C MET A 153 20.15 0.28 -48.16
N ASP A 154 19.18 -0.13 -48.98
CA ASP A 154 19.40 -0.53 -50.39
C ASP A 154 19.65 0.68 -51.31
N VAL A 155 19.26 1.89 -50.90
CA VAL A 155 19.54 3.12 -51.67
C VAL A 155 21.03 3.48 -51.65
N TYR A 156 21.79 3.02 -50.65
CA TYR A 156 23.21 3.39 -50.47
C TYR A 156 24.20 2.27 -50.81
N PHE A 157 23.76 1.04 -51.05
CA PHE A 157 24.62 -0.07 -51.39
C PHE A 157 24.21 -0.73 -52.71
N LYS A 158 24.56 -0.08 -53.82
CA LYS A 158 24.61 -0.76 -55.12
C LYS A 158 25.57 -1.96 -55.02
N SER A 159 25.08 -3.13 -55.41
CA SER A 159 25.83 -4.38 -55.53
C SER A 159 27.12 -4.15 -56.33
N GLY A 160 28.26 -4.12 -55.63
CA GLY A 160 29.57 -3.97 -56.25
C GLY A 160 30.54 -3.02 -55.52
N VAL A 161 30.07 -2.17 -54.60
CA VAL A 161 30.97 -1.27 -53.85
C VAL A 161 31.13 -1.78 -52.41
N ARG A 162 32.26 -2.45 -52.17
CA ARG A 162 32.70 -2.91 -50.86
C ARG A 162 32.79 -1.72 -49.89
N ALA A 163 31.88 -1.62 -48.91
CA ALA A 163 32.07 -0.77 -47.72
C ALA A 163 33.12 -1.38 -46.79
N VAL A 164 34.37 -1.40 -47.25
CA VAL A 164 35.51 -1.58 -46.37
C VAL A 164 36.44 -0.42 -46.65
N ARG A 165 36.23 0.68 -45.94
CA ARG A 165 37.37 1.50 -45.53
C ARG A 165 37.86 0.87 -44.24
N SER A 166 39.03 0.24 -44.32
CA SER A 166 39.83 -0.23 -43.21
C SER A 166 40.11 0.92 -42.23
N GLY A 167 39.18 1.16 -41.32
CA GLY A 167 39.41 1.94 -40.11
C GLY A 167 39.84 0.96 -39.02
N GLY A 168 41.15 0.83 -38.82
CA GLY A 168 41.71 0.00 -37.75
C GLY A 168 41.10 0.37 -36.40
N LEU A 169 40.83 -0.64 -35.56
CA LEU A 169 40.49 -0.41 -34.16
C LEU A 169 41.60 0.42 -33.50
N PRO A 170 41.30 1.53 -32.81
CA PRO A 170 42.27 2.16 -31.93
C PRO A 170 42.57 1.14 -30.82
N SER A 171 43.81 0.65 -30.78
CA SER A 171 44.26 -0.20 -29.69
C SER A 171 44.21 0.61 -28.40
N LEU A 172 43.41 0.14 -27.44
CA LEU A 172 43.47 0.65 -26.07
C LEU A 172 44.83 0.25 -25.50
N GLY A 173 45.74 1.22 -25.48
CA GLY A 173 47.09 1.06 -24.96
C GLY A 173 47.08 0.50 -23.53
N LYS A 174 47.84 -0.57 -23.33
CA LYS A 174 48.20 -1.07 -22.00
C LYS A 174 48.98 0.02 -21.28
N LYS A 175 48.43 0.56 -20.18
CA LYS A 175 49.21 1.35 -19.23
C LYS A 175 50.15 0.39 -18.47
N LYS A 176 51.45 0.67 -18.53
CA LYS A 176 52.43 0.20 -17.54
C LYS A 176 52.26 0.99 -16.25
#